data_AF-A0ABD1PX33-F1
#
_entry.id   AF-A0ABD1PX33-F1
#
_cell.length_a   1.000
_cell.length_b   1.000
_cell.length_c   1.000
_cell.angle_alpha   90.00
_cell.angle_beta   90.00
_cell.angle_gamma   90.00
#
_symmetry.space_group_name_H-M   'P 1'
#
loop_
_entity.id
_entity.type
_entity.pdbx_description
1 polymer ?
#
loop_
_entity_poly.entity_id
_entity_poly.type
_entity_poly.pdbx_seq_one_letter_code
_entity_poly.pdbx_strand_id
1 'polypeptide(L)'
;MLNSPLNSLSTKPFVKNLTNDHYTLLICTQFRSMTTSKRVQDRSKNKRIHDLEIVTEKNKRISKILNLLEILKKEPEQIIPIKNLAKYRQQINLPKPHKISDFLLKSPKLFELYKDQRGVVWCGMTEKAEELVKEEEDIIERHGDKVAQYVARMLMMAVDKRLPLDKIAHFRRDLGLPIDFRKHWVYKYPENFRVVQPFKPYDEGEYLELVSWRSSWEITELEKKVLDLKEELNDNDHVSGLLSLAFPLKFPSNFKKVYRYGGQIDHFQKREYLSPYADARGLKAGSREFDKRAVAVMHELLSFTLEKRLVTDHLTHFRREFVMPQKLMRLLLKHCGIFYVSERGKRFSVFLNEAYKGSKLIEKHPLVVWKEKVLSHIGYRGKKEIGTIDNLSDLEDNDLFECDSEDESVQMELEQAVTLNYLESNLPPDGSEMEIEEVCRAYRD
;
A
#
# COMPACT_ATOMS: atom_id res chain seq x y z
N MET A 1 44.28 -60.32 -64.42
CA MET A 1 45.30 -59.49 -65.11
C MET A 1 45.48 -58.23 -64.25
N LEU A 2 46.61 -58.19 -63.52
CA LEU A 2 47.71 -57.22 -63.72
C LEU A 2 47.30 -55.83 -63.17
N ASN A 3 47.95 -55.17 -62.21
CA ASN A 3 49.25 -55.36 -61.57
C ASN A 3 49.26 -54.60 -60.22
N SER A 4 49.93 -55.21 -59.24
CA SER A 4 50.40 -54.70 -57.95
C SER A 4 51.59 -53.70 -58.14
N PRO A 5 52.48 -53.41 -57.16
CA PRO A 5 52.37 -53.07 -55.73
C PRO A 5 53.33 -51.90 -55.33
N LEU A 6 53.52 -51.66 -54.02
CA LEU A 6 54.81 -51.46 -53.27
C LEU A 6 54.67 -50.37 -52.19
N ASN A 7 54.58 -50.77 -50.91
CA ASN A 7 55.70 -50.93 -49.95
C ASN A 7 56.22 -49.57 -49.46
N SER A 8 56.42 -49.28 -48.18
CA SER A 8 56.74 -50.08 -46.99
C SER A 8 56.74 -49.09 -45.79
N LEU A 9 56.69 -49.43 -44.51
CA LEU A 9 57.58 -50.27 -43.73
C LEU A 9 56.92 -50.49 -42.35
N SER A 10 57.02 -51.71 -41.83
CA SER A 10 56.63 -52.05 -40.47
C SER A 10 57.78 -51.79 -39.51
N THR A 11 57.49 -51.34 -38.29
CA THR A 11 58.21 -51.75 -37.08
C THR A 11 57.23 -51.82 -35.90
N LYS A 12 57.08 -53.04 -35.37
CA LYS A 12 56.43 -53.39 -34.09
C LYS A 12 57.27 -52.87 -32.90
N PRO A 13 56.95 -53.19 -31.62
CA PRO A 13 55.67 -53.41 -30.92
C PRO A 13 55.58 -52.49 -29.68
N PHE A 14 54.60 -52.73 -28.79
CA PHE A 14 54.78 -52.83 -27.32
C PHE A 14 53.70 -52.08 -26.52
N VAL A 15 53.04 -52.87 -25.67
CA VAL A 15 52.03 -52.48 -24.70
C VAL A 15 52.72 -51.92 -23.46
N LYS A 16 52.22 -50.80 -22.92
CA LYS A 16 51.83 -50.61 -21.49
C LYS A 16 51.81 -49.12 -21.12
N ASN A 17 50.58 -48.64 -20.88
CA ASN A 17 50.07 -47.84 -19.77
C ASN A 17 50.89 -46.70 -19.12
N LEU A 18 50.09 -45.68 -18.76
CA LEU A 18 50.32 -44.54 -17.85
C LEU A 18 51.07 -43.40 -18.55
N THR A 19 50.54 -42.19 -18.68
CA THR A 19 49.95 -41.34 -17.63
C THR A 19 49.13 -40.20 -18.24
N ASN A 20 48.05 -39.79 -17.54
CA ASN A 20 47.39 -38.49 -17.55
C ASN A 20 47.74 -37.49 -18.67
N ASP A 21 46.81 -37.29 -19.60
CA ASP A 21 46.70 -36.03 -20.32
C ASP A 21 45.43 -35.29 -19.91
N HIS A 22 45.66 -34.07 -19.43
CA HIS A 22 44.68 -33.10 -18.99
C HIS A 22 43.77 -32.69 -20.15
N TYR A 23 42.55 -33.23 -20.20
CA TYR A 23 41.47 -32.56 -20.91
C TYR A 23 40.98 -31.39 -20.08
N THR A 24 41.44 -30.19 -20.43
CA THR A 24 40.91 -28.92 -19.97
C THR A 24 39.47 -28.80 -20.45
N LEU A 25 38.54 -29.32 -19.64
CA LEU A 25 37.13 -28.98 -19.73
C LEU A 25 37.02 -27.47 -19.52
N LEU A 26 36.82 -26.74 -20.62
CA LEU A 26 36.28 -25.39 -20.60
C LEU A 26 34.88 -25.47 -19.97
N ILE A 27 34.85 -25.44 -18.65
CA ILE A 27 33.65 -25.10 -17.89
C ILE A 27 33.39 -23.63 -18.23
N CYS A 28 32.59 -23.39 -19.28
CA CYS A 28 31.86 -22.15 -19.40
C CYS A 28 30.91 -22.10 -18.21
N THR A 29 31.41 -21.58 -17.09
CA THR A 29 30.57 -21.02 -16.04
C THR A 29 29.77 -19.92 -16.74
N GLN A 30 28.53 -20.25 -17.09
CA GLN A 30 27.51 -19.23 -17.29
C GLN A 30 27.43 -18.50 -15.95
N PHE A 31 28.23 -17.45 -15.80
CA PHE A 31 27.96 -16.41 -14.83
C PHE A 31 26.58 -15.89 -15.20
N ARG A 32 25.56 -16.42 -14.54
CA ARG A 32 24.28 -15.72 -14.41
C ARG A 32 24.65 -14.36 -13.85
N SER A 33 24.61 -13.34 -14.70
CA SER A 33 24.59 -11.97 -14.23
C SER A 33 23.37 -11.88 -13.33
N MET A 34 23.60 -11.92 -12.03
CA MET A 34 22.57 -11.61 -11.05
C MET A 34 22.06 -10.23 -11.42
N THR A 35 20.84 -10.16 -11.95
CA THR A 35 20.20 -8.88 -12.27
C THR A 35 20.37 -7.99 -11.06
N THR A 36 21.09 -6.87 -11.19
CA THR A 36 21.28 -5.96 -10.06
C THR A 36 19.92 -5.34 -9.78
N SER A 37 19.20 -5.90 -8.81
CA SER A 37 17.91 -5.37 -8.39
C SER A 37 18.18 -4.04 -7.68
N LYS A 38 18.26 -2.96 -8.45
CA LYS A 38 18.32 -1.59 -7.91
C LYS A 38 17.20 -1.42 -6.91
N ARG A 39 17.52 -0.98 -5.69
CA ARG A 39 16.56 -0.79 -4.60
C ARG A 39 15.49 0.21 -5.02
N VAL A 40 14.33 0.18 -4.36
CA VAL A 40 13.26 1.16 -4.60
C VAL A 40 13.79 2.59 -4.47
N GLN A 41 14.65 2.82 -3.46
CA GLN A 41 15.40 4.06 -3.19
C GLN A 41 16.20 4.56 -4.40
N ASP A 42 16.87 3.66 -5.12
CA ASP A 42 17.66 4.03 -6.30
C ASP A 42 16.77 4.46 -7.48
N ARG A 43 15.55 3.90 -7.55
CA ARG A 43 14.58 4.16 -8.62
C ARG A 43 13.71 5.39 -8.36
N SER A 44 13.60 5.80 -7.10
CA SER A 44 12.76 6.92 -6.63
C SER A 44 13.55 8.22 -6.40
N LYS A 45 14.89 8.17 -6.27
CA LYS A 45 15.74 9.33 -5.93
C LYS A 45 15.41 10.62 -6.69
N ASN A 46 15.19 10.54 -8.00
CA ASN A 46 14.91 11.71 -8.85
C ASN A 46 13.41 12.01 -9.02
N LYS A 47 12.54 11.35 -8.24
CA LYS A 47 11.08 11.43 -8.29
C LYS A 47 10.48 11.91 -6.96
N ARG A 48 11.31 12.35 -6.02
CA ARG A 48 10.89 12.76 -4.68
C ARG A 48 10.04 14.03 -4.71
N ILE A 49 8.95 14.02 -3.95
CA ILE A 49 8.05 15.15 -3.76
C ILE A 49 8.07 15.49 -2.28
N HIS A 50 8.85 16.52 -1.92
CA HIS A 50 9.08 16.90 -0.53
C HIS A 50 7.78 17.23 0.23
N ASP A 51 6.84 17.89 -0.45
CA ASP A 51 5.54 18.21 0.13
C ASP A 51 4.75 16.98 0.61
N LEU A 52 4.83 15.86 -0.13
CA LEU A 52 4.15 14.61 0.26
C LEU A 52 4.93 13.82 1.32
N GLU A 53 6.25 14.05 1.42
CA GLU A 53 7.04 13.55 2.56
C GLU A 53 6.58 14.21 3.87
N ILE A 54 6.36 15.53 3.87
CA ILE A 54 5.82 16.26 5.03
C ILE A 54 4.45 15.73 5.44
N VAL A 55 3.58 15.44 4.47
CA VAL A 55 2.26 14.84 4.73
C VAL A 55 2.42 13.46 5.38
N THR A 56 3.37 12.65 4.90
CA THR A 56 3.67 11.33 5.48
C THR A 56 4.10 11.45 6.95
N GLU A 57 4.99 12.39 7.27
CA GLU A 57 5.47 12.64 8.63
C GLU A 57 4.35 13.11 9.57
N LYS A 58 3.50 14.03 9.12
CA LYS A 58 2.32 14.46 9.88
C LYS A 58 1.40 13.28 10.15
N ASN A 59 1.14 12.44 9.15
CA ASN A 59 0.31 11.24 9.30
C ASN A 59 0.90 10.25 10.31
N LYS A 60 2.22 10.04 10.33
CA LYS A 60 2.88 9.20 11.34
C LYS A 60 2.57 9.70 12.76
N ARG A 61 2.73 11.00 13.01
CA ARG A 61 2.52 11.60 14.33
C ARG A 61 1.07 11.43 14.81
N ILE A 62 0.11 11.78 13.95
CA ILE A 62 -1.30 11.67 14.31
C ILE A 62 -1.75 10.22 14.47
N SER A 63 -1.24 9.28 13.65
CA SER A 63 -1.59 7.85 13.77
C SER A 63 -1.30 7.30 15.18
N LYS A 64 -0.19 7.71 15.81
CA LYS A 64 0.14 7.30 17.19
C LYS A 64 -0.92 7.80 18.19
N ILE A 65 -1.33 9.06 18.06
CA ILE A 65 -2.30 9.72 18.95
C ILE A 65 -3.69 9.12 18.75
N LEU A 66 -4.10 8.89 17.50
CA LEU A 66 -5.38 8.26 17.20
C LEU A 66 -5.48 6.84 17.75
N ASN A 67 -4.39 6.07 17.73
CA ASN A 67 -4.36 4.73 18.32
C ASN A 67 -4.52 4.80 19.84
N LEU A 68 -3.91 5.78 20.51
CA LEU A 68 -4.11 6.01 21.95
C LEU A 68 -5.56 6.39 22.29
N LEU A 69 -6.16 7.32 21.53
CA LEU A 69 -7.55 7.70 21.73
C LEU A 69 -8.49 6.49 21.58
N GLU A 70 -8.23 5.63 20.60
CA GLU A 70 -9.02 4.41 20.41
C GLU A 70 -8.85 3.39 21.56
N ILE A 71 -7.63 3.23 22.09
CA ILE A 71 -7.39 2.32 23.22
C ILE A 71 -8.16 2.83 24.44
N LEU A 72 -8.03 4.11 24.77
CA LEU A 72 -8.72 4.73 25.90
C LEU A 72 -10.25 4.66 25.73
N LYS A 73 -10.76 4.87 24.52
CA LYS A 73 -12.20 4.77 24.21
C LYS A 73 -12.80 3.40 24.53
N LYS A 74 -12.01 2.32 24.49
CA LYS A 74 -12.48 0.96 24.82
C LYS A 74 -12.59 0.72 26.32
N GLU A 75 -11.95 1.53 27.15
CA GLU A 75 -11.97 1.40 28.60
C GLU A 75 -13.23 2.09 29.17
N PRO A 76 -13.88 1.51 30.19
CA PRO A 76 -15.19 1.97 30.68
C PRO A 76 -15.17 3.39 31.28
N GLU A 77 -14.03 3.80 31.85
CA GLU A 77 -13.83 5.14 32.42
C GLU A 77 -12.96 6.03 31.52
N GLN A 78 -12.60 5.57 30.31
CA GLN A 78 -11.64 6.26 29.43
C GLN A 78 -10.27 6.53 30.07
N ILE A 79 -9.94 5.72 31.09
CA ILE A 79 -8.75 5.80 31.92
C ILE A 79 -8.06 4.44 31.92
N ILE A 80 -6.72 4.44 31.82
CA ILE A 80 -5.91 3.22 31.81
C ILE A 80 -4.59 3.41 32.59
N PRO A 81 -4.11 2.41 33.36
CA PRO A 81 -2.79 2.47 33.95
C PRO A 81 -1.72 2.49 32.86
N ILE A 82 -0.64 3.28 33.01
CA ILE A 82 0.46 3.31 32.04
C ILE A 82 1.08 1.92 31.84
N LYS A 83 1.09 1.08 32.88
CA LYS A 83 1.54 -0.33 32.80
C LYS A 83 0.72 -1.15 31.81
N ASN A 84 -0.59 -0.93 31.73
CA ASN A 84 -1.46 -1.62 30.76
C ASN A 84 -1.30 -0.99 29.37
N LEU A 85 -1.15 0.32 29.29
CA LEU A 85 -0.85 1.01 28.04
C LEU A 85 0.46 0.52 27.39
N ALA A 86 1.43 0.09 28.21
CA ALA A 86 2.68 -0.50 27.73
C ALA A 86 2.50 -1.81 26.95
N LYS A 87 1.38 -2.53 27.13
CA LYS A 87 1.05 -3.72 26.32
C LYS A 87 0.73 -3.36 24.87
N TYR A 88 0.29 -2.13 24.61
CA TYR A 88 -0.09 -1.65 23.29
C TYR A 88 1.04 -0.91 22.55
N ARG A 89 2.29 -0.97 23.02
CA ARG A 89 3.46 -0.26 22.43
C ARG A 89 3.63 -0.50 20.93
N GLN A 90 3.45 -1.76 20.49
CA GLN A 90 3.56 -2.12 19.08
C GLN A 90 2.45 -1.47 18.24
N GLN A 91 1.22 -1.39 18.77
CA GLN A 91 0.10 -0.74 18.07
C GLN A 91 0.26 0.78 18.00
N ILE A 92 0.80 1.40 19.05
CA ILE A 92 1.08 2.85 19.09
C ILE A 92 2.32 3.19 18.24
N ASN A 93 3.10 2.20 17.80
CA ASN A 93 4.38 2.37 17.11
C ASN A 93 5.36 3.26 17.91
N LEU A 94 5.50 2.93 19.21
CA LEU A 94 6.43 3.58 20.13
C LEU A 94 7.44 2.53 20.66
N PRO A 95 8.55 2.28 19.92
CA PRO A 95 9.55 1.30 20.32
C PRO A 95 10.31 1.74 21.58
N LYS A 96 10.99 0.80 22.24
CA LYS A 96 11.91 1.10 23.34
C LYS A 96 13.15 1.79 22.76
N PRO A 97 13.80 2.75 23.47
CA PRO A 97 13.69 3.07 24.90
C PRO A 97 12.64 4.13 25.27
N HIS A 98 11.87 4.64 24.30
CA HIS A 98 10.94 5.75 24.53
C HIS A 98 9.86 5.41 25.57
N LYS A 99 9.68 6.29 26.56
CA LYS A 99 8.66 6.13 27.60
C LYS A 99 7.32 6.68 27.12
N ILE A 100 6.25 5.93 27.42
CA ILE A 100 4.88 6.33 27.09
C ILE A 100 4.48 7.59 27.86
N SER A 101 4.91 7.71 29.11
CA SER A 101 4.70 8.93 29.92
C SER A 101 5.18 10.18 29.19
N ASP A 102 6.40 10.13 28.66
CA ASP A 102 7.06 11.27 28.03
C ASP A 102 6.37 11.61 26.71
N PHE A 103 5.88 10.59 25.99
CA PHE A 103 5.05 10.78 24.81
C PHE A 103 3.72 11.46 25.13
N LEU A 104 3.00 11.00 26.16
CA LEU A 104 1.71 11.57 26.58
C LEU A 104 1.86 13.03 27.03
N LEU A 105 2.93 13.35 27.76
CA LEU A 105 3.27 14.69 28.22
C LEU A 105 3.49 15.69 27.07
N LYS A 106 3.76 15.24 25.83
CA LYS A 106 3.87 16.11 24.64
C LYS A 106 2.52 16.55 24.08
N SER A 107 1.43 15.97 24.57
CA SER A 107 0.06 16.26 24.15
C SER A 107 -0.85 16.49 25.37
N PRO A 108 -0.53 17.47 26.24
CA PRO A 108 -1.26 17.68 27.50
C PRO A 108 -2.69 18.18 27.28
N LYS A 109 -3.00 18.69 26.08
CA LYS A 109 -4.37 19.08 25.70
C LYS A 109 -5.27 17.89 25.41
N LEU A 110 -4.71 16.71 25.18
CA LEU A 110 -5.44 15.50 24.81
C LEU A 110 -5.41 14.43 25.91
N PHE A 111 -4.34 14.38 26.70
CA PHE A 111 -4.16 13.37 27.73
C PHE A 111 -3.79 13.99 29.07
N GLU A 112 -4.36 13.44 30.13
CA GLU A 112 -4.03 13.77 31.51
C GLU A 112 -3.35 12.58 32.18
N LEU A 113 -2.37 12.88 33.04
CA LEU A 113 -1.66 11.90 33.86
C LEU A 113 -1.93 12.16 35.33
N TYR A 114 -2.38 11.15 36.05
CA TYR A 114 -2.65 11.21 37.49
C TYR A 114 -1.91 10.11 38.23
N LYS A 115 -1.54 10.39 39.48
CA LYS A 115 -0.96 9.40 40.40
C LYS A 115 -2.01 9.07 41.45
N ASP A 116 -2.32 7.78 41.56
CA ASP A 116 -3.16 7.28 42.65
C ASP A 116 -2.40 7.33 43.99
N GLN A 117 -3.13 7.24 45.11
CA GLN A 117 -2.59 7.18 46.48
C GLN A 117 -1.58 6.02 46.64
N ARG A 118 -1.69 4.97 45.82
CA ARG A 118 -0.79 3.81 45.77
C ARG A 118 0.46 4.04 44.90
N GLY A 119 0.65 5.24 44.35
CA GLY A 119 1.77 5.61 43.48
C GLY A 119 1.67 5.10 42.04
N VAL A 120 0.53 4.51 41.63
CA VAL A 120 0.31 4.05 40.25
C VAL A 120 -0.01 5.24 39.36
N VAL A 121 0.67 5.33 38.21
CA VAL A 121 0.42 6.37 37.21
C VAL A 121 -0.64 5.90 36.21
N TRP A 122 -1.68 6.71 36.08
CA TRP A 122 -2.83 6.52 35.20
C TRP A 122 -2.82 7.58 34.10
N CYS A 123 -3.39 7.22 32.97
CA CYS A 123 -3.61 8.10 31.83
C CYS A 123 -5.08 8.06 31.47
N GLY A 124 -5.67 9.22 31.20
CA GLY A 124 -6.97 9.28 30.54
C GLY A 124 -7.11 10.48 29.63
N MET A 125 -8.29 10.61 29.07
CA MET A 125 -8.63 11.69 28.15
C MET A 125 -8.91 12.99 28.91
N THR A 126 -8.56 14.12 28.30
CA THR A 126 -9.08 15.44 28.70
C THR A 126 -10.52 15.59 28.19
N GLU A 127 -11.29 16.52 28.77
CA GLU A 127 -12.60 16.94 28.23
C GLU A 127 -12.50 17.29 26.74
N LYS A 128 -11.38 17.94 26.34
CA LYS A 128 -11.16 18.28 24.93
C LYS A 128 -10.96 17.07 24.04
N ALA A 129 -10.28 16.04 24.51
CA ALA A 129 -10.14 14.79 23.76
C ALA A 129 -11.47 14.04 23.66
N GLU A 130 -12.29 14.05 24.71
CA GLU A 130 -13.63 13.47 24.68
C GLU A 130 -14.53 14.15 23.64
N GLU A 131 -14.53 15.48 23.59
CA GLU A 131 -15.24 16.25 22.54
C GLU A 131 -14.79 15.83 21.13
N LEU A 132 -13.49 15.68 20.92
CA LEU A 132 -12.93 15.28 19.63
C LEU A 132 -13.33 13.86 19.25
N VAL A 133 -13.40 12.93 20.22
CA VAL A 133 -13.85 11.56 19.98
C VAL A 133 -15.33 11.53 19.61
N LYS A 134 -16.18 12.31 20.29
CA LYS A 134 -17.61 12.44 19.94
C LYS A 134 -17.80 13.04 18.55
N GLU A 135 -17.04 14.09 18.23
CA GLU A 135 -17.05 14.70 16.89
C GLU A 135 -16.63 13.69 15.79
N GLU A 136 -15.67 12.81 16.06
CA GLU A 136 -15.28 11.73 15.13
C GLU A 136 -16.46 10.77 14.87
N GLU A 137 -17.13 10.32 15.93
CA GLU A 137 -18.28 9.42 15.85
C GLU A 137 -19.41 10.02 15.02
N ASP A 138 -19.78 11.27 15.31
CA ASP A 138 -20.85 11.95 14.59
C ASP A 138 -20.52 12.09 13.09
N ILE A 139 -19.25 12.36 12.76
CA ILE A 139 -18.83 12.46 11.36
C ILE A 139 -18.91 11.08 10.69
N ILE A 140 -18.46 10.01 11.35
CA ILE A 140 -18.51 8.65 10.82
C ILE A 140 -19.97 8.24 10.57
N GLU A 141 -20.87 8.52 11.51
CA GLU A 141 -22.29 8.19 11.36
C GLU A 141 -22.92 8.94 10.18
N ARG A 142 -22.71 10.27 10.10
CA ARG A 142 -23.24 11.12 9.01
C ARG A 142 -22.76 10.72 7.62
N HIS A 143 -21.56 10.17 7.50
CA HIS A 143 -20.96 9.79 6.21
C HIS A 143 -21.02 8.28 5.94
N GLY A 144 -21.69 7.51 6.80
CA GLY A 144 -21.76 6.05 6.72
C GLY A 144 -22.23 5.54 5.36
N ASP A 145 -23.25 6.16 4.77
CA ASP A 145 -23.84 5.74 3.50
C ASP A 145 -22.87 5.90 2.33
N LYS A 146 -22.06 6.97 2.35
CA LYS A 146 -21.04 7.19 1.32
C LYS A 146 -19.91 6.17 1.46
N VAL A 147 -19.51 5.85 2.69
CA VAL A 147 -18.52 4.80 2.95
C VAL A 147 -19.06 3.43 2.55
N ALA A 148 -20.34 3.14 2.77
CA ALA A 148 -21.01 1.93 2.28
C ALA A 148 -20.98 1.86 0.75
N GLN A 149 -21.23 2.97 0.05
CA GLN A 149 -21.05 3.02 -1.40
C GLN A 149 -19.61 2.67 -1.82
N TYR A 150 -18.59 3.20 -1.15
CA TYR A 150 -17.20 2.87 -1.48
C TYR A 150 -16.85 1.41 -1.22
N VAL A 151 -17.28 0.84 -0.09
CA VAL A 151 -17.07 -0.58 0.21
C VAL A 151 -17.79 -1.47 -0.81
N ALA A 152 -19.01 -1.12 -1.20
CA ALA A 152 -19.75 -1.83 -2.25
C ALA A 152 -18.99 -1.79 -3.58
N ARG A 153 -18.46 -0.63 -3.97
CA ARG A 153 -17.64 -0.48 -5.18
C ARG A 153 -16.33 -1.27 -5.11
N MET A 154 -15.70 -1.35 -3.95
CA MET A 154 -14.56 -2.26 -3.75
C MET A 154 -14.95 -3.71 -3.98
N LEU A 155 -16.09 -4.16 -3.45
CA LEU A 155 -16.60 -5.50 -3.73
C LEU A 155 -16.92 -5.69 -5.22
N MET A 156 -17.48 -4.67 -5.88
CA MET A 156 -17.76 -4.70 -7.32
C MET A 156 -16.48 -4.88 -8.16
N MET A 157 -15.35 -4.32 -7.73
CA MET A 157 -14.04 -4.52 -8.38
C MET A 157 -13.45 -5.92 -8.15
N ALA A 158 -13.85 -6.60 -7.08
CA ALA A 158 -13.37 -7.95 -6.79
C ALA A 158 -13.91 -8.95 -7.82
N VAL A 159 -13.13 -9.98 -8.16
CA VAL A 159 -13.56 -11.02 -9.11
C VAL A 159 -14.81 -11.74 -8.61
N ASP A 160 -14.78 -12.19 -7.36
CA ASP A 160 -15.86 -13.01 -6.78
C ASP A 160 -16.90 -12.17 -6.03
N LYS A 161 -16.85 -10.83 -6.17
CA LYS A 161 -17.72 -9.87 -5.46
C LYS A 161 -17.69 -9.99 -3.95
N ARG A 162 -16.56 -10.51 -3.46
CA ARG A 162 -16.29 -10.81 -2.06
C ARG A 162 -14.89 -10.36 -1.69
N LEU A 163 -14.73 -9.90 -0.46
CA LEU A 163 -13.44 -9.53 0.11
C LEU A 163 -13.34 -10.05 1.56
N PRO A 164 -12.18 -10.54 2.01
CA PRO A 164 -12.00 -10.93 3.41
C PRO A 164 -12.26 -9.75 4.34
N LEU A 165 -13.07 -9.98 5.38
CA LEU A 165 -13.46 -8.96 6.35
C LEU A 165 -12.25 -8.40 7.10
N ASP A 166 -11.29 -9.27 7.42
CA ASP A 166 -10.03 -8.90 8.06
C ASP A 166 -9.21 -7.93 7.22
N LYS A 167 -9.15 -8.15 5.90
CA LYS A 167 -8.41 -7.28 4.99
C LYS A 167 -9.00 -5.88 5.00
N ILE A 168 -10.32 -5.73 4.89
CA ILE A 168 -11.01 -4.43 4.93
C ILE A 168 -10.75 -3.72 6.27
N ALA A 169 -10.81 -4.47 7.38
CA ALA A 169 -10.57 -3.92 8.71
C ALA A 169 -9.16 -3.32 8.90
N HIS A 170 -8.14 -3.81 8.19
CA HIS A 170 -6.77 -3.31 8.34
C HIS A 170 -6.56 -1.84 7.97
N PHE A 171 -7.35 -1.30 7.05
CA PHE A 171 -7.27 0.11 6.62
C PHE A 171 -8.59 0.85 6.86
N ARG A 172 -9.38 0.39 7.84
CA ARG A 172 -10.64 1.05 8.27
C ARG A 172 -10.48 2.56 8.47
N ARG A 173 -9.34 3.00 9.05
CA ARG A 173 -9.03 4.41 9.29
C ARG A 173 -8.77 5.19 8.01
N ASP A 174 -8.25 4.54 6.97
CA ASP A 174 -8.02 5.17 5.67
C ASP A 174 -9.34 5.28 4.88
N LEU A 175 -10.33 4.41 5.12
CA LEU A 175 -11.68 4.51 4.53
C LEU A 175 -12.68 5.35 5.34
N GLY A 176 -12.44 5.57 6.63
CA GLY A 176 -13.40 6.21 7.53
C GLY A 176 -14.45 5.24 8.11
N LEU A 177 -14.10 3.95 8.19
CA LEU A 177 -14.94 2.91 8.80
C LEU A 177 -14.81 2.94 10.34
N PRO A 178 -15.90 2.69 11.07
CA PRO A 178 -15.88 2.66 12.53
C PRO A 178 -15.11 1.45 13.08
N ILE A 179 -14.81 1.50 14.37
CA ILE A 179 -14.03 0.47 15.06
C ILE A 179 -14.73 -0.89 15.12
N ASP A 180 -16.05 -0.86 15.22
CA ASP A 180 -16.95 -2.00 15.32
C ASP A 180 -17.51 -2.42 13.94
N PHE A 181 -16.79 -2.01 12.88
CA PHE A 181 -17.09 -2.33 11.49
C PHE A 181 -17.59 -3.77 11.31
N ARG A 182 -16.85 -4.73 11.87
CA ARG A 182 -17.11 -6.17 11.72
C ARG A 182 -18.44 -6.63 12.35
N LYS A 183 -18.82 -6.03 13.48
CA LYS A 183 -19.91 -6.54 14.32
C LYS A 183 -21.22 -5.81 14.13
N HIS A 184 -21.20 -4.50 13.88
CA HIS A 184 -22.42 -3.70 13.80
C HIS A 184 -22.58 -3.01 12.45
N TRP A 185 -21.54 -2.30 11.97
CA TRP A 185 -21.65 -1.48 10.76
C TRP A 185 -22.03 -2.28 9.51
N VAL A 186 -21.44 -3.47 9.33
CA VAL A 186 -21.75 -4.33 8.18
C VAL A 186 -23.22 -4.73 8.13
N TYR A 187 -23.85 -4.97 9.29
CA TYR A 187 -25.25 -5.35 9.38
C TYR A 187 -26.21 -4.16 9.30
N LYS A 188 -25.71 -2.92 9.32
CA LYS A 188 -26.52 -1.71 9.10
C LYS A 188 -26.96 -1.55 7.64
N TYR A 189 -26.27 -2.21 6.71
CA TYR A 189 -26.51 -2.12 5.26
C TYR A 189 -26.80 -3.51 4.64
N PRO A 190 -27.85 -4.22 5.11
CA PRO A 190 -28.17 -5.58 4.66
C PRO A 190 -28.52 -5.67 3.17
N GLU A 191 -28.97 -4.56 2.57
CA GLU A 191 -29.27 -4.46 1.15
C GLU A 191 -28.01 -4.44 0.27
N ASN A 192 -26.86 -4.06 0.84
CA ASN A 192 -25.59 -4.00 0.12
C ASN A 192 -24.66 -5.14 0.50
N PHE A 193 -24.69 -5.59 1.76
CA PHE A 193 -23.68 -6.50 2.30
C PHE A 193 -24.25 -7.74 2.98
N ARG A 194 -23.52 -8.85 2.82
CA ARG A 194 -23.75 -10.09 3.55
C ARG A 194 -22.41 -10.63 4.05
N VAL A 195 -22.36 -11.02 5.33
CA VAL A 195 -21.21 -11.74 5.87
C VAL A 195 -21.38 -13.22 5.55
N VAL A 196 -20.39 -13.81 4.91
CA VAL A 196 -20.38 -15.22 4.49
C VAL A 196 -19.15 -15.93 5.01
N GLN A 197 -19.29 -17.24 5.22
CA GLN A 197 -18.17 -18.11 5.57
C GLN A 197 -17.26 -18.35 4.36
N PRO A 198 -15.98 -18.71 4.61
CA PRO A 198 -15.02 -18.99 3.56
C PRO A 198 -15.47 -20.15 2.68
N PHE A 199 -15.19 -20.07 1.38
CA PHE A 199 -15.45 -21.17 0.44
C PHE A 199 -14.59 -22.41 0.70
N LYS A 200 -13.39 -22.20 1.25
CA LYS A 200 -12.43 -23.25 1.53
C LYS A 200 -12.45 -23.54 3.03
N PRO A 201 -12.62 -24.80 3.44
CA PRO A 201 -12.71 -25.15 4.86
C PRO A 201 -11.43 -24.84 5.66
N TYR A 202 -10.30 -24.57 4.98
CA TYR A 202 -9.02 -24.21 5.59
C TYR A 202 -8.77 -22.69 5.68
N ASP A 203 -9.57 -21.85 4.99
CA ASP A 203 -9.46 -20.41 5.18
C ASP A 203 -10.15 -20.06 6.50
N GLU A 204 -9.41 -19.57 7.48
CA GLU A 204 -9.96 -19.08 8.74
C GLU A 204 -10.26 -17.59 8.59
N GLY A 205 -11.48 -17.24 8.15
CA GLY A 205 -11.88 -15.83 8.06
C GLY A 205 -13.22 -15.59 7.38
N GLU A 206 -14.01 -14.67 7.95
CA GLU A 206 -15.28 -14.22 7.36
C GLU A 206 -15.03 -13.35 6.11
N TYR A 207 -15.93 -13.47 5.13
CA TYR A 207 -15.92 -12.67 3.92
C TYR A 207 -17.11 -11.73 3.90
N LEU A 208 -16.89 -10.53 3.40
CA LEU A 208 -17.95 -9.60 3.03
C LEU A 208 -18.32 -9.84 1.57
N GLU A 209 -19.59 -10.12 1.30
CA GLU A 209 -20.16 -10.31 -0.03
C GLU A 209 -21.08 -9.16 -0.42
N LEU A 210 -21.04 -8.77 -1.69
CA LEU A 210 -22.00 -7.84 -2.28
C LEU A 210 -23.35 -8.54 -2.54
N VAL A 211 -24.42 -7.99 -1.98
CA VAL A 211 -25.79 -8.53 -2.16
C VAL A 211 -26.43 -8.00 -3.43
N SER A 212 -26.43 -6.67 -3.61
CA SER A 212 -27.07 -6.01 -4.74
C SER A 212 -26.04 -5.23 -5.56
N TRP A 213 -25.97 -5.55 -6.84
CA TRP A 213 -25.18 -4.79 -7.81
C TRP A 213 -25.99 -3.59 -8.31
N ARG A 214 -25.51 -2.37 -8.07
CA ARG A 214 -26.17 -1.14 -8.53
C ARG A 214 -25.36 -0.54 -9.69
N SER A 215 -25.95 -0.46 -10.87
CA SER A 215 -25.26 0.06 -12.07
C SER A 215 -24.85 1.54 -11.92
N SER A 216 -25.60 2.34 -11.15
CA SER A 216 -25.20 3.72 -10.82
C SER A 216 -23.88 3.85 -10.04
N TRP A 217 -23.34 2.75 -9.52
CA TRP A 217 -22.05 2.72 -8.83
C TRP A 217 -20.88 2.24 -9.70
N GLU A 218 -21.16 1.79 -10.93
CA GLU A 218 -20.15 1.32 -11.90
C GLU A 218 -19.33 2.44 -12.54
N ILE A 219 -19.69 3.70 -12.29
CA ILE A 219 -18.97 4.86 -12.82
C ILE A 219 -17.75 5.10 -11.94
N THR A 220 -16.53 5.09 -12.50
CA THR A 220 -15.29 5.34 -11.74
C THR A 220 -15.20 6.79 -11.23
N GLU A 221 -14.41 7.04 -10.19
CA GLU A 221 -14.19 8.41 -9.71
C GLU A 221 -13.47 9.28 -10.76
N LEU A 222 -12.67 8.66 -11.61
CA LEU A 222 -12.07 9.33 -12.77
C LEU A 222 -13.13 9.68 -13.83
N GLU A 223 -14.05 8.76 -14.13
CA GLU A 223 -15.17 9.03 -15.04
C GLU A 223 -16.04 10.17 -14.56
N LYS A 224 -16.44 10.17 -13.28
CA LYS A 224 -17.27 11.24 -12.71
C LYS A 224 -16.63 12.61 -12.91
N LYS A 225 -15.34 12.75 -12.55
CA LYS A 225 -14.61 14.00 -12.76
C LYS A 225 -14.58 14.43 -14.24
N VAL A 226 -14.52 13.48 -15.17
CA VAL A 226 -14.52 13.78 -16.60
C VAL A 226 -15.92 14.15 -17.09
N LEU A 227 -16.97 13.50 -16.58
CA LEU A 227 -18.37 13.81 -16.90
C LEU A 227 -18.78 15.17 -16.34
N ASP A 228 -18.43 15.48 -15.10
CA ASP A 228 -18.67 16.79 -14.46
C ASP A 228 -17.98 17.94 -15.23
N LEU A 229 -16.86 17.66 -15.90
CA LEU A 229 -16.19 18.62 -16.78
C LEU A 229 -16.79 18.69 -18.20
N LYS A 230 -17.58 17.68 -18.57
CA LYS A 230 -18.15 17.48 -19.91
C LYS A 230 -19.68 17.63 -19.94
N GLU A 231 -20.28 18.37 -19.00
CA GLU A 231 -21.73 18.69 -18.94
C GLU A 231 -22.33 19.38 -20.20
N GLU A 232 -21.68 19.31 -21.37
CA GLU A 232 -22.22 19.69 -22.69
C GLU A 232 -22.51 18.49 -23.63
N LEU A 233 -22.26 17.22 -23.28
CA LEU A 233 -22.51 16.09 -24.19
C LEU A 233 -23.22 14.88 -23.53
N ASN A 234 -24.53 14.81 -23.75
CA ASN A 234 -25.48 13.68 -23.71
C ASN A 234 -25.18 12.47 -22.78
N ASP A 235 -26.03 12.32 -21.77
CA ASP A 235 -26.09 11.30 -20.71
C ASP A 235 -26.27 9.81 -21.11
N ASN A 236 -26.23 9.43 -22.40
CA ASN A 236 -26.79 8.13 -22.83
C ASN A 236 -25.80 7.10 -23.41
N ASP A 237 -24.48 7.28 -23.27
CA ASP A 237 -23.52 6.35 -23.90
C ASP A 237 -22.49 5.75 -22.90
N HIS A 238 -22.89 5.54 -21.64
CA HIS A 238 -22.05 4.77 -20.70
C HIS A 238 -22.09 3.28 -21.06
N VAL A 239 -21.13 2.86 -21.88
CA VAL A 239 -20.88 1.44 -22.13
C VAL A 239 -20.01 0.88 -21.00
N SER A 240 -20.66 0.25 -20.01
CA SER A 240 -19.99 -0.52 -18.95
C SER A 240 -19.10 -1.58 -19.58
N GLY A 241 -17.78 -1.37 -19.57
CA GLY A 241 -16.83 -2.34 -20.11
C GLY A 241 -15.47 -1.77 -20.42
N LEU A 242 -15.33 -1.11 -21.58
CA LEU A 242 -14.05 -0.63 -22.09
C LEU A 242 -13.97 0.88 -21.95
N LEU A 243 -12.89 1.37 -21.34
CA LEU A 243 -12.64 2.78 -21.07
C LEU A 243 -11.41 3.25 -21.85
N SER A 244 -11.47 4.49 -22.35
CA SER A 244 -10.33 5.18 -22.98
C SER A 244 -10.00 6.49 -22.27
N LEU A 245 -9.97 6.45 -20.93
CA LEU A 245 -9.73 7.65 -20.12
C LEU A 245 -8.24 7.86 -19.82
N ALA A 246 -7.84 9.12 -19.96
CA ALA A 246 -6.52 9.58 -19.56
C ALA A 246 -6.50 9.92 -18.07
N PHE A 247 -5.43 9.52 -17.39
CA PHE A 247 -5.20 9.88 -15.99
C PHE A 247 -4.60 11.28 -15.90
N PRO A 248 -5.06 12.14 -14.98
CA PRO A 248 -4.42 13.40 -14.66
C PRO A 248 -2.95 13.18 -14.28
N LEU A 249 -2.04 13.88 -14.96
CA LEU A 249 -0.60 13.78 -14.73
C LEU A 249 -0.09 15.01 -13.99
N LYS A 250 0.59 14.77 -12.87
CA LYS A 250 1.37 15.77 -12.15
C LYS A 250 2.76 15.21 -11.87
N PHE A 251 3.76 15.84 -12.47
CA PHE A 251 5.15 15.46 -12.29
C PHE A 251 5.85 16.36 -11.26
N PRO A 252 6.84 15.84 -10.51
CA PRO A 252 7.71 16.67 -9.68
C PRO A 252 8.42 17.75 -10.52
N SER A 253 8.62 18.93 -9.96
CA SER A 253 9.32 20.05 -10.65
C SER A 253 10.74 19.70 -11.10
N ASN A 254 11.41 18.79 -10.40
CA ASN A 254 12.77 18.31 -10.71
C ASN A 254 12.79 17.14 -11.71
N PHE A 255 11.63 16.63 -12.16
CA PHE A 255 11.56 15.45 -13.02
C PHE A 255 11.81 15.79 -14.50
N LYS A 256 13.06 16.03 -14.88
CA LYS A 256 13.46 16.38 -16.27
C LYS A 256 13.31 15.26 -17.30
N LYS A 257 12.95 14.04 -16.87
CA LYS A 257 12.85 12.85 -17.74
C LYS A 257 11.53 12.76 -18.52
N VAL A 258 10.53 13.61 -18.24
CA VAL A 258 9.24 13.60 -18.97
C VAL A 258 9.45 13.67 -20.48
N TYR A 259 10.34 14.56 -20.94
CA TYR A 259 10.63 14.74 -22.37
C TYR A 259 11.16 13.49 -23.07
N ARG A 260 11.87 12.59 -22.36
CA ARG A 260 12.39 11.35 -22.96
C ARG A 260 11.32 10.27 -23.10
N TYR A 261 10.29 10.29 -22.27
CA TYR A 261 9.26 9.26 -22.21
C TYR A 261 7.88 9.77 -22.67
N GLY A 262 7.80 10.99 -23.21
CA GLY A 262 6.56 11.64 -23.61
C GLY A 262 5.70 10.76 -24.53
N GLY A 263 6.27 10.17 -25.58
CA GLY A 263 5.54 9.29 -26.48
C GLY A 263 5.02 8.00 -25.82
N GLN A 264 5.78 7.43 -24.87
CA GLN A 264 5.33 6.25 -24.11
C GLN A 264 4.18 6.61 -23.16
N ILE A 265 4.24 7.79 -22.54
CA ILE A 265 3.18 8.31 -21.69
C ILE A 265 1.93 8.57 -22.52
N ASP A 266 2.05 9.22 -23.68
CA ASP A 266 0.92 9.50 -24.58
C ASP A 266 0.25 8.21 -25.07
N HIS A 267 1.02 7.23 -25.54
CA HIS A 267 0.49 5.93 -25.91
C HIS A 267 -0.22 5.25 -24.71
N PHE A 268 0.35 5.33 -23.51
CA PHE A 268 -0.31 4.78 -22.32
C PHE A 268 -1.63 5.50 -22.00
N GLN A 269 -1.71 6.81 -22.22
CA GLN A 269 -2.93 7.57 -21.94
C GLN A 269 -4.05 7.27 -22.93
N LYS A 270 -3.74 7.15 -24.23
CA LYS A 270 -4.71 6.85 -25.29
C LYS A 270 -5.17 5.39 -25.36
N ARG A 271 -4.55 4.50 -24.59
CA ARG A 271 -4.85 3.07 -24.63
C ARG A 271 -6.17 2.78 -23.93
N GLU A 272 -7.04 2.07 -24.64
CA GLU A 272 -8.24 1.45 -24.11
C GLU A 272 -7.91 0.36 -23.09
N TYR A 273 -8.74 0.26 -22.05
CA TYR A 273 -8.58 -0.74 -21.00
C TYR A 273 -9.93 -1.10 -20.40
N LEU A 274 -9.97 -2.30 -19.83
CA LEU A 274 -11.16 -2.78 -19.16
C LEU A 274 -11.42 -1.99 -17.86
N SER A 275 -12.67 -1.57 -17.65
CA SER A 275 -13.13 -0.89 -16.44
C SER A 275 -12.76 -1.67 -15.17
N PRO A 276 -12.45 -0.98 -14.05
CA PRO A 276 -12.26 -1.63 -12.75
C PRO A 276 -13.43 -2.55 -12.34
N TYR A 277 -14.66 -2.23 -12.76
CA TYR A 277 -15.87 -2.97 -12.40
C TYR A 277 -16.22 -4.12 -13.35
N ALA A 278 -15.61 -4.16 -14.54
CA ALA A 278 -15.86 -5.20 -15.53
C ALA A 278 -15.04 -6.48 -15.22
N ASP A 279 -15.51 -7.62 -15.74
CA ASP A 279 -14.94 -8.93 -15.42
C ASP A 279 -13.53 -9.12 -15.98
N ALA A 280 -12.57 -9.33 -15.08
CA ALA A 280 -11.15 -9.40 -15.38
C ALA A 280 -10.61 -10.84 -15.57
N ARG A 281 -11.45 -11.87 -15.43
CA ARG A 281 -11.01 -13.28 -15.50
C ARG A 281 -10.30 -13.64 -16.82
N GLY A 282 -10.69 -13.02 -17.92
CA GLY A 282 -10.10 -13.24 -19.24
C GLY A 282 -8.81 -12.47 -19.53
N LEU A 283 -8.35 -11.59 -18.63
CA LEU A 283 -7.19 -10.74 -18.91
C LEU A 283 -5.87 -11.50 -18.80
N LYS A 284 -5.08 -11.45 -19.88
CA LYS A 284 -3.75 -12.05 -19.92
C LYS A 284 -2.78 -11.24 -19.03
N ALA A 285 -2.24 -11.90 -18.01
CA ALA A 285 -1.22 -11.32 -17.15
C ALA A 285 0.01 -10.85 -17.94
N GLY A 286 0.54 -9.67 -17.60
CA GLY A 286 1.71 -9.08 -18.26
C GLY A 286 1.40 -8.36 -19.58
N SER A 287 0.15 -8.38 -20.06
CA SER A 287 -0.27 -7.54 -21.18
C SER A 287 -0.29 -6.05 -20.81
N ARG A 288 -0.19 -5.16 -21.81
CA ARG A 288 -0.24 -3.71 -21.59
C ARG A 288 -1.62 -3.23 -21.09
N GLU A 289 -2.69 -3.92 -21.50
CA GLU A 289 -4.06 -3.69 -21.02
C GLU A 289 -4.21 -4.08 -19.56
N PHE A 290 -3.64 -5.23 -19.16
CA PHE A 290 -3.60 -5.66 -17.78
C PHE A 290 -2.91 -4.65 -16.86
N ASP A 291 -1.74 -4.12 -17.28
CA ASP A 291 -1.03 -3.07 -16.55
C ASP A 291 -1.88 -1.77 -16.44
N LYS A 292 -2.55 -1.37 -17.52
CA LYS A 292 -3.40 -0.16 -17.57
C LYS A 292 -4.63 -0.31 -16.66
N ARG A 293 -5.30 -1.47 -16.67
CA ARG A 293 -6.39 -1.78 -15.74
C ARG A 293 -5.92 -1.77 -14.29
N ALA A 294 -4.76 -2.36 -13.99
CA ALA A 294 -4.22 -2.34 -12.64
C ALA A 294 -3.95 -0.91 -12.14
N VAL A 295 -3.48 0.00 -13.01
CA VAL A 295 -3.39 1.43 -12.70
C VAL A 295 -4.76 2.04 -12.42
N ALA A 296 -5.77 1.71 -13.22
CA ALA A 296 -7.14 2.19 -13.01
C ALA A 296 -7.74 1.72 -11.67
N VAL A 297 -7.58 0.44 -11.33
CA VAL A 297 -8.02 -0.13 -10.04
C VAL A 297 -7.32 0.54 -8.86
N MET A 298 -6.00 0.78 -8.94
CA MET A 298 -5.27 1.47 -7.88
C MET A 298 -5.70 2.94 -7.75
N HIS A 299 -5.96 3.62 -8.87
CA HIS A 299 -6.47 4.98 -8.89
C HIS A 299 -7.84 5.06 -8.21
N GLU A 300 -8.73 4.12 -8.55
CA GLU A 300 -10.06 4.02 -7.99
C GLU A 300 -10.04 3.72 -6.48
N LEU A 301 -9.25 2.73 -6.06
CA LEU A 301 -9.10 2.36 -4.66
C LEU A 301 -8.50 3.49 -3.81
N LEU A 302 -7.45 4.17 -4.31
CA LEU A 302 -6.90 5.34 -3.64
C LEU A 302 -7.93 6.47 -3.59
N SER A 303 -8.77 6.62 -4.59
CA SER A 303 -9.84 7.62 -4.60
C SER A 303 -10.89 7.39 -3.51
N PHE A 304 -11.06 6.18 -2.99
CA PHE A 304 -11.97 5.92 -1.86
C PHE A 304 -11.35 6.28 -0.50
N THR A 305 -10.03 6.34 -0.41
CA THR A 305 -9.35 6.69 0.84
C THR A 305 -9.52 8.17 1.17
N LEU A 306 -9.67 8.48 2.46
CA LEU A 306 -9.91 9.83 2.97
C LEU A 306 -8.82 10.82 2.55
N GLU A 307 -7.56 10.38 2.57
CA GLU A 307 -6.39 11.20 2.23
C GLU A 307 -5.90 10.94 0.79
N LYS A 308 -6.58 10.12 -0.02
CA LYS A 308 -6.09 9.71 -1.35
C LYS A 308 -4.68 9.10 -1.28
N ARG A 309 -4.44 8.36 -0.19
CA ARG A 309 -3.17 7.77 0.23
C ARG A 309 -3.43 6.40 0.86
N LEU A 310 -2.57 5.43 0.56
CA LEU A 310 -2.64 4.11 1.18
C LEU A 310 -1.23 3.51 1.34
N VAL A 311 -1.04 2.65 2.35
CA VAL A 311 0.20 1.88 2.49
C VAL A 311 0.25 0.81 1.39
N THR A 312 1.42 0.64 0.77
CA THR A 312 1.59 -0.25 -0.39
C THR A 312 1.28 -1.71 -0.06
N ASP A 313 1.57 -2.14 1.17
CA ASP A 313 1.27 -3.49 1.65
C ASP A 313 -0.23 -3.79 1.58
N HIS A 314 -1.10 -2.81 1.86
CA HIS A 314 -2.54 -3.01 1.73
C HIS A 314 -2.96 -3.22 0.28
N LEU A 315 -2.33 -2.54 -0.69
CA LEU A 315 -2.58 -2.78 -2.11
C LEU A 315 -2.15 -4.19 -2.53
N THR A 316 -1.00 -4.66 -2.05
CA THR A 316 -0.52 -6.01 -2.37
C THR A 316 -1.37 -7.10 -1.73
N HIS A 317 -2.00 -6.83 -0.58
CA HIS A 317 -2.90 -7.78 0.08
C HIS A 317 -4.17 -8.09 -0.74
N PHE A 318 -4.64 -7.15 -1.57
CA PHE A 318 -5.82 -7.34 -2.45
C PHE A 318 -5.47 -7.76 -3.89
N ARG A 319 -4.21 -8.14 -4.12
CA ARG A 319 -3.72 -8.42 -5.46
C ARG A 319 -4.50 -9.53 -6.16
N ARG A 320 -4.92 -10.57 -5.42
CA ARG A 320 -5.65 -11.71 -5.98
C ARG A 320 -7.07 -11.32 -6.32
N GLU A 321 -7.74 -10.63 -5.40
CA GLU A 321 -9.14 -10.24 -5.50
C GLU A 321 -9.40 -9.23 -6.62
N PHE A 322 -8.48 -8.28 -6.84
CA PHE A 322 -8.62 -7.27 -7.89
C PHE A 322 -7.86 -7.61 -9.20
N VAL A 323 -7.22 -8.78 -9.26
CA VAL A 323 -6.39 -9.22 -10.40
C VAL A 323 -5.29 -8.19 -10.75
N MET A 324 -4.35 -7.98 -9.83
CA MET A 324 -3.23 -7.05 -10.01
C MET A 324 -1.88 -7.78 -10.24
N PRO A 325 -0.90 -7.11 -10.91
CA PRO A 325 0.42 -7.68 -11.15
C PRO A 325 1.19 -8.00 -9.86
N GLN A 326 2.01 -9.06 -9.89
CA GLN A 326 2.91 -9.43 -8.78
C GLN A 326 3.91 -8.31 -8.42
N LYS A 327 4.42 -7.59 -9.42
CA LYS A 327 5.43 -6.53 -9.25
C LYS A 327 4.78 -5.15 -9.15
N LEU A 328 3.79 -4.98 -8.26
CA LEU A 328 3.00 -3.75 -8.14
C LEU A 328 3.85 -2.49 -7.90
N MET A 329 4.90 -2.60 -7.07
CA MET A 329 5.85 -1.51 -6.82
C MET A 329 6.53 -1.01 -8.11
N ARG A 330 6.85 -1.91 -9.05
CA ARG A 330 7.44 -1.53 -10.34
C ARG A 330 6.45 -0.71 -11.17
N LEU A 331 5.16 -1.06 -11.12
CA LEU A 331 4.10 -0.34 -11.82
C LEU A 331 3.91 1.06 -11.22
N LEU A 332 3.81 1.17 -9.89
CA LEU A 332 3.72 2.45 -9.19
C LEU A 332 4.89 3.40 -9.53
N LEU A 333 6.13 2.89 -9.47
CA LEU A 333 7.32 3.68 -9.79
C LEU A 333 7.42 4.04 -11.29
N LYS A 334 6.86 3.21 -12.18
CA LYS A 334 6.79 3.50 -13.63
C LYS A 334 5.83 4.67 -13.89
N HIS A 335 4.68 4.69 -13.22
CA HIS A 335 3.64 5.71 -13.40
C HIS A 335 3.73 6.85 -12.39
N CYS A 336 4.93 7.41 -12.22
CA CYS A 336 5.22 8.47 -11.23
C CYS A 336 4.52 9.82 -11.47
N GLY A 337 3.88 10.02 -12.62
CA GLY A 337 3.02 11.17 -12.89
C GLY A 337 1.60 11.02 -12.32
N ILE A 338 1.16 9.79 -12.07
CA ILE A 338 -0.15 9.48 -11.50
C ILE A 338 0.00 9.23 -10.00
N PHE A 339 0.98 8.40 -9.63
CA PHE A 339 1.24 8.01 -8.25
C PHE A 339 2.57 8.55 -7.74
N TYR A 340 2.61 8.85 -6.45
CA TYR A 340 3.86 9.06 -5.73
C TYR A 340 4.04 8.00 -4.67
N VAL A 341 5.25 7.45 -4.56
CA VAL A 341 5.60 6.47 -3.53
C VAL A 341 6.56 7.13 -2.55
N SER A 342 6.08 7.36 -1.33
CA SER A 342 6.87 7.86 -0.22
C SER A 342 7.62 6.72 0.46
N GLU A 343 8.92 6.94 0.66
CA GLU A 343 9.83 6.02 1.37
C GLU A 343 10.00 6.39 2.83
N ARG A 344 9.29 7.42 3.30
CA ARG A 344 9.41 7.90 4.67
C ARG A 344 8.68 6.97 5.63
N GLY A 345 9.46 6.22 6.41
CA GLY A 345 8.99 5.31 7.46
C GLY A 345 9.17 3.84 7.17
N LYS A 346 8.76 3.02 8.14
CA LYS A 346 8.85 1.55 8.06
C LYS A 346 8.17 0.93 6.82
N ARG A 347 7.10 1.55 6.31
CA ARG A 347 6.32 1.05 5.17
C ARG A 347 6.14 2.13 4.10
N PHE A 348 6.21 1.72 2.83
CA PHE A 348 6.00 2.61 1.69
C PHE A 348 4.54 3.06 1.61
N SER A 349 4.30 4.36 1.45
CA SER A 349 2.96 4.92 1.22
C SER A 349 2.81 5.42 -0.20
N VAL A 350 1.69 5.07 -0.85
CA VAL A 350 1.33 5.52 -2.19
C VAL A 350 0.33 6.66 -2.07
N PHE A 351 0.51 7.69 -2.88
CA PHE A 351 -0.34 8.87 -2.97
C PHE A 351 -0.85 9.01 -4.41
N LEU A 352 -2.05 9.55 -4.54
CA LEU A 352 -2.56 10.02 -5.82
C LEU A 352 -2.11 11.47 -6.06
N ASN A 353 -1.26 11.71 -7.07
CA ASN A 353 -0.68 13.04 -7.27
C ASN A 353 -1.75 14.10 -7.58
N GLU A 354 -2.78 13.73 -8.35
CA GLU A 354 -3.83 14.65 -8.76
C GLU A 354 -4.57 15.27 -7.57
N ALA A 355 -4.70 14.53 -6.46
CA ALA A 355 -5.46 14.92 -5.29
C ALA A 355 -4.80 16.01 -4.45
N TYR A 356 -3.52 16.32 -4.69
CA TYR A 356 -2.75 17.24 -3.88
C TYR A 356 -2.32 18.49 -4.66
N LYS A 357 -2.27 19.61 -3.94
CA LYS A 357 -1.64 20.86 -4.36
C LYS A 357 -0.57 21.23 -3.31
N GLY A 358 0.68 20.88 -3.61
CA GLY A 358 1.75 20.87 -2.61
C GLY A 358 1.44 19.89 -1.49
N SER A 359 1.54 20.33 -0.24
CA SER A 359 1.28 19.49 0.95
C SER A 359 -0.19 19.45 1.39
N LYS A 360 -1.09 20.08 0.65
CA LYS A 360 -2.53 20.16 0.98
C LYS A 360 -3.35 19.28 0.03
N LEU A 361 -4.27 18.52 0.60
CA LEU A 361 -5.31 17.79 -0.14
C LEU A 361 -6.32 18.80 -0.71
N ILE A 362 -6.71 18.62 -1.98
CA ILE A 362 -7.62 19.53 -2.69
C ILE A 362 -9.05 19.40 -2.14
N GLU A 363 -9.58 18.18 -2.16
CA GLU A 363 -10.91 17.85 -1.62
C GLU A 363 -10.75 17.18 -0.26
N LYS A 364 -11.12 17.88 0.81
CA LYS A 364 -10.98 17.38 2.18
C LYS A 364 -12.29 16.78 2.68
N HIS A 365 -12.26 15.50 3.01
CA HIS A 365 -13.32 14.88 3.81
C HIS A 365 -13.35 15.51 5.22
N PRO A 366 -14.52 15.63 5.88
CA PRO A 366 -14.61 16.17 7.24
C PRO A 366 -13.70 15.46 8.26
N LEU A 367 -13.51 14.13 8.13
CA LEU A 367 -12.54 13.39 8.95
C LEU A 367 -11.09 13.85 8.77
N VAL A 368 -10.70 14.31 7.58
CA VAL A 368 -9.35 14.87 7.35
C VAL A 368 -9.21 16.21 8.06
N VAL A 369 -10.24 17.05 8.02
CA VAL A 369 -10.27 18.33 8.76
C VAL A 369 -10.24 18.09 10.27
N TRP A 370 -10.99 17.10 10.74
CA TRP A 370 -10.94 16.65 12.14
C TRP A 370 -9.55 16.17 12.54
N LYS A 371 -8.87 15.37 11.70
CA LYS A 371 -7.47 14.99 11.95
C LYS A 371 -6.55 16.20 12.05
N GLU A 372 -6.70 17.20 11.18
CA GLU A 372 -5.93 18.46 11.27
C GLU A 372 -6.20 19.20 12.59
N LYS A 373 -7.45 19.19 13.07
CA LYS A 373 -7.84 19.74 14.38
C LYS A 373 -7.16 18.99 15.53
N VAL A 374 -7.21 17.66 15.54
CA VAL A 374 -6.48 16.83 16.52
C VAL A 374 -4.99 17.15 16.49
N LEU A 375 -4.40 17.27 15.30
CA LEU A 375 -2.99 17.61 15.12
C LEU A 375 -2.64 18.98 15.70
N SER A 376 -3.53 19.96 15.62
CA SER A 376 -3.31 21.29 16.21
C SER A 376 -3.25 21.26 17.75
N HIS A 377 -3.83 20.24 18.37
CA HIS A 377 -3.74 20.00 19.82
C HIS A 377 -2.49 19.20 20.22
N ILE A 378 -1.77 18.64 19.25
CA ILE A 378 -0.45 18.02 19.43
C ILE A 378 0.59 19.14 19.35
N GLY A 379 1.15 19.55 20.49
CA GLY A 379 2.09 20.65 20.52
C GLY A 379 2.90 20.68 21.80
N TYR A 380 4.22 20.74 21.62
CA TYR A 380 5.20 21.13 22.63
C TYR A 380 4.71 22.39 23.34
N ARG A 381 4.93 22.48 24.65
CA ARG A 381 4.88 23.75 25.39
C ARG A 381 5.65 24.79 24.56
N GLY A 382 4.94 25.64 23.81
CA GLY A 382 5.46 26.97 23.52
C GLY A 382 5.78 27.56 24.89
N LYS A 383 7.01 28.04 25.09
CA LYS A 383 7.43 28.80 26.27
C LYS A 383 6.27 29.67 26.75
N LYS A 384 5.58 29.20 27.78
CA LYS A 384 4.77 30.03 28.64
C LYS A 384 5.57 30.10 29.92
N GLU A 385 6.20 31.25 30.11
CA GLU A 385 6.63 31.71 31.42
C GLU A 385 5.44 31.64 32.37
N ILE A 386 5.37 30.62 33.20
CA ILE A 386 4.56 30.62 34.43
C ILE A 386 5.35 29.87 35.50
N GLY A 387 5.79 30.65 36.48
CA GLY A 387 6.18 30.35 37.87
C GLY A 387 6.52 28.92 38.26
N THR A 388 7.79 28.75 38.62
CA THR A 388 8.30 27.97 39.76
C THR A 388 7.49 26.73 40.17
N ILE A 389 7.82 25.60 39.55
CA ILE A 389 7.83 24.31 40.25
C ILE A 389 9.21 23.70 39.96
N ASP A 390 10.08 23.82 40.96
CA ASP A 390 11.41 23.20 40.96
C ASP A 390 11.29 21.68 40.93
N ASN A 391 12.28 21.07 40.26
CA ASN A 391 12.60 19.65 40.18
C ASN A 391 11.94 18.85 39.06
N LEU A 392 12.52 18.95 37.86
CA LEU A 392 12.99 17.80 37.07
C LEU A 392 13.91 18.34 35.96
N SER A 393 15.21 18.30 36.21
CA SER A 393 16.24 18.66 35.24
C SER A 393 16.38 17.60 34.15
N ASP A 394 16.76 18.09 32.97
CA ASP A 394 17.44 17.38 31.88
C ASP A 394 16.65 16.29 31.15
N LEU A 395 15.84 16.74 30.19
CA LEU A 395 15.61 15.96 28.97
C LEU A 395 15.93 16.85 27.77
N GLU A 396 17.08 16.57 27.18
CA GLU A 396 17.48 17.05 25.86
C GLU A 396 16.35 16.81 24.85
N ASP A 397 16.03 17.87 24.11
CA ASP A 397 15.21 17.82 22.92
C ASP A 397 15.88 16.91 21.87
N ASN A 398 15.36 15.68 21.69
CA ASN A 398 15.45 14.93 20.43
C ASN A 398 14.41 13.79 20.32
N ASP A 399 13.73 13.71 19.16
CA ASP A 399 13.34 12.51 18.40
C ASP A 399 12.32 11.46 18.88
N LEU A 400 11.49 11.71 19.90
CA LEU A 400 10.38 10.79 20.24
C LEU A 400 9.34 10.55 19.10
N PHE A 401 9.22 11.49 18.16
CA PHE A 401 8.35 11.34 16.98
C PHE A 401 9.12 10.85 15.74
N GLU A 402 10.45 10.80 15.78
CA GLU A 402 11.31 10.41 14.66
C GLU A 402 11.83 8.96 14.75
N CYS A 403 11.41 8.21 15.76
CA CYS A 403 11.87 6.84 15.96
C CYS A 403 11.44 5.88 14.83
N ASP A 404 12.29 5.74 13.82
CA ASP A 404 12.46 4.55 13.00
C ASP A 404 13.68 3.79 13.59
N SER A 405 13.50 3.10 14.72
CA SER A 405 14.52 2.14 15.18
C SER A 405 14.32 0.82 14.44
N GLU A 406 15.35 0.43 13.70
CA GLU A 406 15.54 -0.87 13.07
C GLU A 406 15.50 -2.01 14.12
N ASP A 407 15.31 -3.24 13.64
CA ASP A 407 15.21 -4.52 14.37
C ASP A 407 13.87 -4.86 15.05
N GLU A 408 12.97 -5.42 14.25
CA GLU A 408 12.25 -6.66 14.61
C GLU A 408 11.80 -7.34 13.31
N SER A 409 12.47 -8.43 12.96
CA SER A 409 12.04 -9.38 11.92
C SER A 409 10.75 -10.04 12.39
N VAL A 410 9.61 -9.51 11.96
CA VAL A 410 8.35 -10.22 12.10
C VAL A 410 8.30 -11.31 11.04
N GLN A 411 8.72 -12.52 11.43
CA GLN A 411 8.15 -13.73 10.88
C GLN A 411 6.66 -13.70 11.18
N MET A 412 5.87 -13.49 10.13
CA MET A 412 4.46 -13.82 10.18
C MET A 412 4.42 -15.33 9.98
N GLU A 413 4.26 -16.09 11.06
CA GLU A 413 3.91 -17.50 10.99
C GLU A 413 2.57 -17.62 10.25
N LEU A 414 2.68 -17.83 8.95
CA LEU A 414 1.61 -18.35 8.12
C LEU A 414 1.89 -19.85 7.97
N GLU A 415 1.63 -20.63 9.03
CA GLU A 415 1.54 -22.08 8.90
C GLU A 415 0.30 -22.42 8.08
N GLN A 416 0.45 -22.39 6.76
CA GLN A 416 -0.33 -23.15 5.76
C GLN A 416 0.20 -22.81 4.35
N ALA A 417 1.43 -23.23 4.07
CA ALA A 417 2.03 -23.13 2.73
C ALA A 417 2.65 -24.44 2.24
N VAL A 418 2.34 -25.58 2.88
CA VAL A 418 2.92 -26.88 2.49
C VAL A 418 2.04 -27.66 1.50
N THR A 419 0.78 -27.26 1.27
CA THR A 419 -0.17 -28.06 0.46
C THR A 419 -0.55 -27.46 -0.89
N LEU A 420 0.30 -26.65 -1.53
CA LEU A 420 0.04 -26.13 -2.89
C LEU A 420 1.14 -26.43 -3.92
N ASN A 421 2.11 -27.26 -3.58
CA ASN A 421 3.20 -27.67 -4.49
C ASN A 421 2.85 -28.87 -5.39
N TYR A 422 1.60 -29.33 -5.47
CA TYR A 422 1.27 -30.57 -6.21
C TYR A 422 0.46 -30.38 -7.51
N LEU A 423 0.12 -29.16 -7.92
CA LEU A 423 -0.59 -28.94 -9.19
C LEU A 423 -0.04 -27.75 -9.97
N GLU A 424 1.27 -27.74 -10.21
CA GLU A 424 1.90 -26.81 -11.16
C GLU A 424 2.99 -27.53 -11.95
N SER A 425 2.56 -28.54 -12.70
CA SER A 425 3.34 -29.19 -13.73
C SER A 425 2.42 -29.35 -14.93
N ASN A 426 2.48 -28.40 -15.88
CA ASN A 426 2.19 -28.54 -17.32
C ASN A 426 1.88 -27.19 -18.00
N LEU A 427 2.79 -26.21 -17.89
CA LEU A 427 2.88 -25.11 -18.86
C LEU A 427 4.35 -24.94 -19.28
N PRO A 428 4.64 -24.78 -20.59
CA PRO A 428 6.00 -24.77 -21.10
C PRO A 428 6.75 -23.49 -20.65
N PRO A 429 8.08 -23.59 -20.42
CA PRO A 429 8.89 -22.45 -20.03
C PRO A 429 9.29 -21.70 -21.30
N ASP A 430 8.52 -20.67 -21.67
CA ASP A 430 9.03 -19.65 -22.56
C ASP A 430 8.87 -18.28 -21.90
N GLY A 431 9.94 -17.91 -21.21
CA GLY A 431 10.10 -16.65 -20.50
C GLY A 431 11.53 -16.18 -20.75
N SER A 432 11.86 -15.94 -22.02
CA SER A 432 13.12 -15.30 -22.38
C SER A 432 13.18 -13.89 -21.81
N GLU A 433 14.40 -13.54 -21.44
CA GLU A 433 14.83 -12.33 -20.76
C GLU A 433 14.47 -11.04 -21.52
N MET A 434 14.39 -9.92 -20.81
CA MET A 434 14.58 -8.60 -21.41
C MET A 434 15.56 -7.83 -20.55
N GLU A 435 16.83 -7.89 -20.94
CA GLU A 435 17.85 -6.96 -20.48
C GLU A 435 17.66 -5.58 -21.12
N ILE A 436 18.06 -4.54 -20.40
CA ILE A 436 17.77 -3.13 -20.70
C ILE A 436 18.62 -2.58 -21.87
N GLU A 437 19.37 -3.43 -22.57
CA GLU A 437 20.15 -3.06 -23.76
C GLU A 437 19.50 -3.49 -25.10
N GLU A 438 18.40 -4.25 -25.07
CA GLU A 438 17.62 -4.61 -26.27
C GLU A 438 16.54 -3.59 -26.67
N VAL A 439 16.31 -2.54 -25.87
CA VAL A 439 15.40 -1.44 -26.24
C VAL A 439 15.93 -0.62 -27.43
N CYS A 440 17.20 -0.77 -27.80
CA CYS A 440 17.79 -0.10 -28.97
C CYS A 440 17.77 -0.94 -30.27
N ARG A 441 17.25 -2.18 -30.29
CA ARG A 441 17.13 -2.96 -31.53
C ARG A 441 15.72 -3.36 -31.96
N ALA A 442 14.69 -3.04 -31.18
CA ALA A 442 13.30 -3.23 -31.61
C ALA A 442 12.77 -2.13 -32.58
N TYR A 443 13.65 -1.35 -33.22
CA TYR A 443 13.32 -0.30 -34.21
C TYR A 443 14.36 -0.19 -35.34
N ARG A 444 14.77 -1.35 -35.86
CA ARG A 444 15.33 -1.59 -37.20
C ARG A 444 14.99 -3.06 -37.45
N ASP A 445 13.96 -3.44 -38.19
CA ASP A 445 13.28 -2.82 -39.33
C ASP A 445 11.75 -2.91 -39.23
#